data_AF-A0A4Y8KB29-F1
#
_entry.id   AF-A0A4Y8KB29-F1
#
_cell.length_a   1.000
_cell.length_b   1.000
_cell.length_c   1.000
_cell.angle_alpha   90.00
_cell.angle_beta   90.00
_cell.angle_gamma   90.00
#
_symmetry.space_group_name_H-M   'P 1'
#
loop_
_entity.id
_entity.type
_entity.pdbx_description
1 polymer ?
#
loop_
_entity_poly.entity_id
_entity_poly.type
_entity_poly.pdbx_seq_one_letter_code
_entity_poly.pdbx_strand_id
1 'polypeptide(L)' 'MELRTVSADDWRAWRSKRPAALTKAPGTFGSRLHEWVNAAGDRWSEGVSIPGAIDLLAFDADGDAPVVDPFV' A
#
# COMPACT_ATOMS: atom_id res chain seq x y z
N MET A 1 14.21 2.44 -10.39
CA MET A 1 13.22 1.96 -9.41
C MET A 1 13.90 1.59 -8.12
N GLU A 2 13.32 1.98 -6.99
CA GLU A 2 13.79 1.67 -5.64
C GLU A 2 12.61 1.19 -4.78
N LEU A 3 12.85 0.23 -3.89
CA LEU A 3 11.88 -0.15 -2.87
C LEU A 3 12.14 0.64 -1.59
N ARG A 4 11.10 1.29 -1.07
CA ARG A 4 11.17 2.06 0.16
C ARG A 4 10.14 1.55 1.15
N THR A 5 10.56 1.42 2.40
CA THR A 5 9.64 1.15 3.52
C THR A 5 8.75 2.37 3.74
N VAL A 6 7.47 2.13 3.97
CA VAL A 6 6.49 3.17 4.27
C VAL A 6 5.97 3.00 5.69
N SER A 7 5.67 4.11 6.35
CA SER A 7 5.15 4.13 7.72
C SER A 7 3.68 4.57 7.75
N ALA A 8 3.11 4.62 8.96
CA ALA A 8 1.81 5.26 9.19
C ALA A 8 1.69 6.64 8.57
N ASP A 9 2.78 7.43 8.49
CA ASP A 9 2.73 8.79 7.92
C ASP A 9 2.52 8.78 6.39
N ASP A 10 2.92 7.69 5.73
CA ASP A 10 2.84 7.49 4.28
C ASP A 10 1.53 6.80 3.84
N TRP A 11 0.58 6.62 4.76
CA TRP A 11 -0.63 5.81 4.55
C TRP A 11 -1.43 6.20 3.30
N ARG A 12 -1.36 7.47 2.86
CA ARG A 12 -2.03 7.94 1.64
C ARG A 12 -1.41 7.36 0.37
N ALA A 13 -0.08 7.32 0.30
CA ALA A 13 0.64 6.73 -0.83
C ALA A 13 0.37 5.22 -0.89
N TRP A 14 0.42 4.55 0.27
CA TRP A 14 0.09 3.13 0.39
C TRP A 14 -1.36 2.81 0.02
N ARG A 15 -2.31 3.62 0.49
CA ARG A 15 -3.74 3.51 0.16
C ARG A 15 -3.99 3.57 -1.34
N SER A 16 -3.23 4.39 -2.08
CA SER A 16 -3.41 4.51 -3.54
C SER A 16 -3.07 3.23 -4.31
N LYS A 17 -2.21 2.36 -3.76
CA LYS A 17 -1.71 1.16 -4.44
C LYS A 17 -2.34 -0.14 -3.93
N ARG A 18 -2.69 -0.20 -2.64
CA ARG A 18 -3.21 -1.42 -2.00
C ARG A 18 -4.44 -2.03 -2.70
N PRO A 19 -5.43 -1.28 -3.21
CA PRO A 19 -6.55 -1.87 -3.94
C PRO A 19 -6.14 -2.66 -5.19
N ALA A 20 -5.19 -2.14 -5.97
CA ALA A 20 -4.67 -2.83 -7.16
C ALA A 20 -3.92 -4.11 -6.77
N ALA A 21 -3.09 -4.05 -5.74
CA ALA A 21 -2.38 -5.22 -5.21
C ALA A 21 -3.35 -6.31 -4.71
N LEU A 22 -4.36 -5.94 -3.92
CA LEU A 22 -5.39 -6.85 -3.40
C LEU A 22 -6.25 -7.46 -4.51
N THR A 23 -6.49 -6.73 -5.60
CA THR A 23 -7.25 -7.24 -6.75
C THR A 23 -6.42 -8.25 -7.54
N LYS A 24 -5.13 -7.98 -7.76
CA LYS A 24 -4.22 -8.84 -8.54
C LYS A 24 -3.84 -10.12 -7.81
N ALA A 25 -3.67 -10.06 -6.49
CA ALA A 25 -3.20 -11.18 -5.70
C ALA A 25 -3.94 -11.29 -4.35
N PRO A 26 -5.27 -11.50 -4.33
CA PRO A 26 -6.05 -11.50 -3.09
C PRO A 26 -5.59 -12.58 -2.08
N GLY A 27 -5.02 -13.68 -2.55
CA GLY A 27 -4.55 -14.78 -1.71
C GLY A 27 -3.20 -14.55 -1.02
N THR A 28 -2.44 -13.51 -1.40
CA THR A 28 -1.15 -13.19 -0.77
C THR A 28 -1.29 -12.28 0.44
N PHE A 29 -2.49 -11.76 0.72
CA PHE A 29 -2.76 -10.86 1.83
C PHE A 29 -3.72 -11.51 2.82
N GLY A 30 -3.45 -11.36 4.12
CA GLY A 30 -4.37 -11.80 5.17
C GLY A 30 -5.65 -10.97 5.28
N SER A 31 -5.69 -9.80 4.63
CA SER A 31 -6.83 -8.87 4.64
C SER A 31 -7.42 -8.72 3.23
N ARG A 32 -8.74 -8.52 3.14
CA ARG A 32 -9.51 -8.52 1.88
C ARG A 32 -9.82 -7.09 1.42
N LEU A 33 -9.97 -6.90 0.11
CA LEU A 33 -10.27 -5.59 -0.50
C LEU A 33 -11.46 -4.85 0.13
N HIS A 34 -12.58 -5.55 0.38
CA HIS A 34 -13.79 -4.92 0.93
C HIS A 34 -13.62 -4.39 2.36
N GLU A 35 -12.61 -4.88 3.10
CA GLU A 35 -12.29 -4.40 4.45
C GLU A 35 -11.62 -3.02 4.43
N TRP A 36 -11.10 -2.61 3.27
CA TRP A 36 -10.31 -1.39 3.11
C TRP A 36 -11.01 -0.31 2.28
N VAL A 37 -11.77 -0.67 1.24
CA VAL A 37 -12.36 0.29 0.28
C VAL A 37 -13.20 1.38 0.97
N ASN A 38 -13.91 1.03 2.04
CA ASN A 38 -14.76 1.97 2.80
C ASN A 38 -14.15 2.39 4.14
N ALA A 39 -12.90 2.01 4.44
CA ALA A 39 -12.27 2.32 5.71
C ALA A 39 -11.87 3.81 5.82
N ALA A 40 -12.06 4.38 7.01
CA ALA A 40 -11.65 5.75 7.33
C ALA A 40 -10.11 5.88 7.36
N GLY A 41 -9.61 7.12 7.26
CA GLY A 41 -8.16 7.40 7.19
C GLY A 41 -7.34 6.81 8.33
N ASP A 42 -7.85 6.88 9.57
CA ASP A 42 -7.16 6.34 10.75
C ASP A 42 -6.92 4.83 10.64
N ARG A 43 -7.91 4.10 10.10
CA ARG A 43 -7.79 2.66 9.86
C ARG A 43 -6.74 2.33 8.79
N TRP A 44 -6.54 3.21 7.82
CA TRP A 44 -5.45 3.06 6.84
C TRP A 44 -4.08 3.23 7.49
N SER A 45 -3.91 4.19 8.40
CA SER A 45 -2.67 4.41 9.13
C SER A 45 -2.31 3.25 10.05
N GLU A 46 -3.29 2.74 10.81
CA GLU A 46 -3.15 1.53 11.65
C GLU A 46 -2.74 0.31 10.82
N GLY A 47 -3.24 0.21 9.58
CA GLY A 47 -2.95 -0.88 8.67
C GLY A 47 -1.51 -0.96 8.17
N VAL A 48 -0.81 0.17 8.13
CA VAL A 48 0.62 0.25 7.76
C VAL A 48 1.53 0.00 8.96
N SER A 49 1.02 0.19 10.18
CA SER A 49 1.79 0.08 11.42
C SER A 49 1.60 -1.25 12.15
N ILE A 50 1.25 -2.32 11.43
CA ILE A 50 1.08 -3.64 12.05
C ILE A 50 2.43 -4.09 12.62
N PRO A 51 2.51 -4.41 13.93
CA PRO A 51 3.78 -4.82 14.53
C PRO A 51 4.40 -6.02 13.81
N GLY A 52 5.65 -5.86 13.37
CA GLY A 52 6.40 -6.89 12.64
C GLY A 52 6.10 -6.97 11.14
N ALA A 53 5.15 -6.18 10.62
CA ALA A 53 4.97 -6.02 9.18
C ALA A 53 6.04 -5.07 8.59
N ILE A 54 6.42 -5.32 7.33
CA ILE A 54 7.23 -4.41 6.55
C ILE A 54 6.42 -4.07 5.30
N ASP A 55 5.85 -2.87 5.27
CA ASP A 55 5.16 -2.34 4.10
C ASP A 55 6.16 -1.64 3.17
N LEU A 56 6.15 -2.03 1.90
CA LEU A 56 7.06 -1.52 0.88
C LEU A 56 6.28 -0.93 -0.29
N LEU A 57 6.76 0.19 -0.84
CA LEU A 57 6.34 0.70 -2.14
C LEU A 57 7.54 0.83 -3.07
N ALA A 58 7.30 0.58 -4.36
CA ALA A 58 8.26 0.87 -5.40
C ALA A 58 8.12 2.34 -5.85
N PHE A 59 9.23 3.05 -5.91
CA PHE A 59 9.34 4.42 -6.42
C PHE A 59 10.17 4.45 -7.70
N ASP A 60 9.89 5.40 -8.58
CA ASP A 60 10.70 5.60 -9.78
C ASP A 60 12.12 6.09 -9.41
N ALA A 61 13.06 6.00 -10.34
CA ALA A 61 14.45 6.44 -10.12
C ALA A 61 14.57 7.92 -9.71
N ASP A 62 13.59 8.75 -10.10
CA ASP A 62 13.51 10.17 -9.72
C ASP A 62 12.86 10.42 -8.35
N GLY A 63 12.30 9.38 -7.70
CA GLY A 63 12.00 9.34 -6.26
C GLY A 63 10.73 10.05 -5.76
N ASP A 64 10.00 10.78 -6.60
CA ASP A 64 8.92 11.68 -6.14
C ASP A 64 7.54 11.01 -5.95
N ALA A 65 7.27 9.92 -6.68
CA ALA A 65 5.99 9.22 -6.61
C ALA A 65 6.13 7.69 -6.68
N PRO A 66 5.27 6.93 -5.99
CA PRO A 66 5.25 5.49 -6.12
C PRO A 66 4.79 5.10 -7.53
N VAL A 67 5.52 4.16 -8.14
CA VAL A 67 5.37 3.81 -9.55
C VAL A 67 3.92 3.46 -9.87
N VAL A 68 3.39 4.07 -10.92
CA VAL A 68 2.11 3.66 -11.51
C VAL A 68 2.28 2.28 -12.13
N ASP A 69 1.36 1.39 -11.81
CA ASP A 69 1.41 0.04 -12.33
C ASP A 69 1.10 0.11 -13.84
N PRO A 70 2.04 -0.26 -14.74
CA PRO A 70 1.88 -0.03 -16.17
C PRO A 70 0.85 -0.96 -16.83
N PHE A 71 0.27 -1.89 -16.06
CA PHE A 71 -0.72 -2.87 -16.53
C PHE A 71 -2.08 -2.72 -15.83
N VAL A 72 -2.38 -1.55 -15.26
CA VAL A 72 -3.72 -1.13 -14.84
C VAL A 72 -4.35 -0.24 -15.90
#